data_AF-A0A238HBP7-F1
#
_entry.id   AF-A0A238HBP7-F1
#
_cell.length_a   1.000
_cell.length_b   1.000
_cell.length_c   1.000
_cell.angle_alpha   90.00
_cell.angle_beta   90.00
_cell.angle_gamma   90.00
#
_symmetry.space_group_name_H-M   'P 1'
#
loop_
_entity.id
_entity.type
_entity.pdbx_description
1 polymer ?
#
loop_
_entity_poly.entity_id
_entity_poly.type
_entity_poly.pdbx_seq_one_letter_code
_entity_poly.pdbx_strand_id
1 'polypeptide(L)'
;MALGRYVFDRIKQIRNDMTTILLKENEPFEVAIRRFRRAIEKNGLIAELRERQSYEKPTAVRKRKKAAAVKRLHKRLRSQMLPKKLH
;
A
#
# COMPACT_ATOMS: atom_id res chain seq x y z
N MET A 1 -4.48 28.02 15.70
CA MET A 1 -4.61 26.71 16.39
C MET A 1 -4.55 25.53 15.41
N ALA A 2 -3.44 25.35 14.67
CA ALA A 2 -3.28 24.24 13.71
C ALA A 2 -2.02 23.38 13.94
N LEU A 3 -1.19 23.72 14.92
CA LEU A 3 0.07 23.03 15.20
C LEU A 3 -0.10 21.81 16.11
N GLY A 4 -1.16 21.76 16.93
CA GLY A 4 -1.40 20.64 17.86
C GLY A 4 -1.80 19.33 17.17
N ARG A 5 -2.51 19.40 16.03
CA ARG A 5 -2.95 18.21 15.28
C ARG A 5 -1.77 17.51 14.58
N TYR A 6 -0.83 18.28 14.03
CA TYR A 6 0.34 17.75 13.31
C TYR A 6 1.39 17.12 14.23
N VAL A 7 1.54 17.60 15.47
CA VAL A 7 2.51 17.05 16.42
C VAL A 7 2.03 15.73 17.01
N PHE A 8 0.72 15.60 17.29
CA PHE A 8 0.14 14.36 17.83
C PHE A 8 0.20 13.21 16.81
N ASP A 9 -0.05 13.49 15.53
CA ASP A 9 0.06 12.50 14.45
C ASP A 9 1.52 12.07 14.21
N ARG A 10 2.52 12.92 14.54
CA ARG A 10 3.95 12.59 14.43
C ARG A 10 4.44 11.64 15.52
N ILE A 11 3.92 11.73 16.75
CA ILE A 11 4.31 10.85 17.87
C ILE A 11 3.78 9.42 17.69
N LYS A 12 2.64 9.23 17.02
CA LYS A 12 2.13 7.89 16.68
C LYS A 12 2.86 7.20 15.53
N GLN A 13 3.75 7.88 14.82
CA GLN A 13 4.52 7.32 13.69
C GLN A 13 5.70 6.44 14.15
N ILE A 14 6.10 6.50 15.44
CA ILE A 14 7.36 5.92 15.94
C ILE A 14 7.21 4.47 16.46
N ARG A 15 6.00 3.91 16.57
CA ARG A 15 5.82 2.47 16.84
C ARG A 15 5.56 1.71 15.55
N ASN A 16 6.63 1.10 15.04
CA ASN A 16 6.71 0.46 13.75
C ASN A 16 6.46 -1.06 13.82
N ASP A 17 5.58 -1.55 14.69
CA ASP A 17 5.34 -2.99 14.82
C ASP A 17 3.85 -3.33 14.65
N MET A 18 3.57 -3.95 13.50
CA MET A 18 2.35 -4.68 13.14
C MET A 18 0.98 -4.04 13.46
N THR A 19 0.50 -3.28 12.47
CA THR A 19 -0.94 -3.06 12.16
C THR A 19 -1.86 -2.72 13.34
N THR A 20 -1.39 -1.97 14.33
CA THR A 20 -2.27 -1.48 15.41
C THR A 20 -3.01 -0.23 14.95
N ILE A 21 -4.35 -0.32 14.80
CA ILE A 21 -5.22 0.84 14.50
C ILE A 21 -5.98 1.21 15.76
N LEU A 22 -5.84 2.47 16.17
CA LEU A 22 -6.59 3.04 17.29
C LEU A 22 -7.92 3.59 16.76
N LEU A 23 -9.02 3.02 17.22
CA LEU A 23 -10.36 3.55 16.94
C LEU A 23 -10.51 4.93 17.60
N LYS A 24 -11.08 5.89 16.87
CA LYS A 24 -11.48 7.20 17.41
C LYS A 24 -12.95 7.14 17.80
N GLU A 25 -13.34 7.88 18.83
CA GLU A 25 -14.67 7.83 19.47
C GLU A 25 -15.86 8.12 18.52
N ASN A 26 -15.61 8.81 17.38
CA ASN A 26 -16.65 9.17 16.40
C ASN A 26 -16.56 8.40 15.07
N GLU A 27 -15.92 7.23 15.03
CA GLU A 27 -15.82 6.44 13.79
C GLU A 27 -16.77 5.23 13.79
N PRO A 28 -17.60 5.06 12.74
CA PRO A 28 -18.39 3.85 12.59
C PRO A 28 -17.45 2.64 12.38
N PHE A 29 -17.78 1.53 13.04
CA PHE A 29 -16.95 0.33 13.12
C PHE A 29 -16.51 -0.22 11.74
N GLU A 30 -17.37 -0.15 10.73
CA GLU A 30 -17.07 -0.58 9.36
C GLU A 30 -15.91 0.20 8.73
N VAL A 31 -15.78 1.48 9.06
CA VAL A 31 -14.69 2.33 8.57
C VAL A 31 -13.37 1.93 9.20
N ALA A 32 -13.37 1.52 10.47
CA ALA A 32 -12.18 0.99 11.14
C ALA A 32 -11.69 -0.32 10.50
N ILE A 33 -12.60 -1.26 10.19
CA ILE A 33 -12.27 -2.51 9.48
C ILE A 33 -11.65 -2.22 8.11
N ARG A 34 -12.23 -1.27 7.36
CA ARG A 34 -11.71 -0.91 6.05
C ARG A 34 -10.30 -0.30 6.14
N ARG A 35 -10.03 0.52 7.16
CA ARG A 35 -8.70 1.06 7.42
C ARG A 35 -7.71 -0.03 7.82
N PHE A 36 -8.16 -1.02 8.59
CA PHE A 36 -7.38 -2.19 8.98
C PHE A 36 -6.92 -3.01 7.78
N ARG A 37 -7.86 -3.37 6.88
CA ARG A 37 -7.52 -4.06 5.64
C ARG A 37 -6.51 -3.27 4.80
N ARG A 38 -6.72 -1.96 4.63
CA ARG A 38 -5.80 -1.08 3.89
C ARG A 38 -4.42 -1.01 4.54
N ALA A 39 -4.32 -1.01 5.87
CA ALA A 39 -3.05 -0.98 6.57
C ALA A 39 -2.25 -2.28 6.37
N ILE A 40 -2.92 -3.44 6.44
CA ILE A 40 -2.31 -4.75 6.14
C ILE A 40 -1.82 -4.79 4.69
N GLU A 41 -2.65 -4.35 3.74
CA GLU A 41 -2.29 -4.32 2.32
C GLU A 41 -1.12 -3.37 2.04
N LYS A 42 -1.11 -2.18 2.66
CA LYS A 42 -0.03 -1.19 2.52
C LYS A 42 1.30 -1.70 3.07
N ASN A 43 1.26 -2.42 4.18
CA ASN A 43 2.46 -3.02 4.77
C ASN A 43 3.05 -4.14 3.91
N GLY A 44 2.29 -4.69 2.94
CA GLY A 44 2.80 -5.69 2.00
C GLY A 44 3.03 -7.08 2.61
N LEU A 45 2.59 -7.31 3.85
CA LEU A 45 2.84 -8.52 4.64
C LEU A 45 2.38 -9.80 3.92
N ILE A 46 1.21 -9.75 3.27
CA ILE A 46 0.66 -10.87 2.50
C ILE A 46 1.48 -11.13 1.23
N ALA A 47 1.97 -10.07 0.57
CA ALA A 47 2.78 -10.21 -0.65
C ALA A 47 4.13 -10.82 -0.32
N GLU A 48 4.76 -10.39 0.78
CA GLU A 48 6.01 -10.94 1.27
C GLU A 48 5.89 -12.42 1.66
N LEU A 49 4.81 -12.81 2.36
CA LEU A 49 4.55 -14.21 2.67
C LEU A 49 4.43 -15.07 1.40
N ARG A 50 3.70 -14.60 0.38
CA ARG A 50 3.58 -15.31 -0.91
C ARG A 50 4.92 -15.44 -1.63
N GLU A 51 5.76 -14.42 -1.56
CA GLU A 51 7.10 -14.47 -2.16
C GLU A 51 8.02 -15.46 -1.42
N ARG A 52 7.89 -15.57 -0.09
CA ARG A 52 8.70 -16.46 0.75
C ARG A 52 8.24 -17.93 0.77
N GLN A 53 6.99 -18.20 0.38
CA GLN A 53 6.43 -19.57 0.32
C GLN A 53 7.15 -20.48 -0.69
N SER A 54 7.81 -19.92 -1.70
CA SER A 54 8.49 -20.69 -2.74
C SER A 54 9.91 -20.20 -2.95
N TYR A 55 10.86 -21.13 -3.11
CA TYR A 55 12.20 -20.75 -3.52
C TYR A 55 12.18 -20.30 -4.98
N GLU A 56 12.44 -19.02 -5.21
CA GLU A 56 12.63 -18.48 -6.55
C GLU A 56 14.12 -18.23 -6.79
N LYS A 57 14.66 -18.80 -7.88
CA LYS A 57 16.05 -18.57 -8.28
C LYS A 57 16.32 -17.05 -8.42
N PRO A 58 17.50 -16.54 -8.03
CA PRO A 58 17.80 -15.09 -8.08
C PRO A 58 17.56 -14.43 -9.44
N THR A 59 17.77 -15.18 -10.54
CA THR A 59 17.52 -14.74 -11.91
C THR A 59 16.03 -14.54 -12.21
N ALA A 60 15.16 -15.40 -11.69
CA ALA A 60 13.72 -15.31 -11.85
C ALA A 60 13.14 -14.12 -11.07
N VAL A 61 13.63 -13.88 -9.84
CA VAL A 61 13.29 -12.68 -9.05
C VAL A 61 13.60 -11.39 -9.82
N ARG A 62 14.80 -11.30 -10.43
CA ARG A 62 15.21 -10.15 -11.24
C ARG A 62 14.29 -9.94 -12.46
N LYS A 63 13.93 -11.02 -13.16
CA LYS A 63 13.01 -10.97 -14.30
C LYS A 63 11.61 -10.50 -13.87
N ARG A 64 11.07 -11.04 -12.77
CA ARG A 64 9.77 -10.66 -12.20
C ARG A 64 9.72 -9.17 -11.84
N LYS A 65 10.75 -8.67 -11.15
CA LYS A 65 10.85 -7.26 -10.75
C LYS A 65 10.88 -6.32 -11.97
N LYS A 66 11.64 -6.66 -13.01
CA LYS A 66 11.69 -5.89 -14.26
C LYS A 66 10.33 -5.86 -14.96
N ALA A 67 9.68 -7.01 -15.11
CA ALA A 67 8.34 -7.09 -15.73
C ALA A 67 7.30 -6.28 -14.94
N ALA A 68 7.33 -6.33 -13.61
CA ALA A 68 6.45 -5.55 -12.76
C ALA A 68 6.68 -4.03 -12.91
N ALA A 69 7.94 -3.59 -13.02
CA ALA A 69 8.28 -2.19 -13.24
C ALA A 69 7.76 -1.67 -14.59
N VAL A 70 7.97 -2.43 -15.68
CA VAL A 70 7.46 -2.10 -17.01
C VAL A 70 5.93 -2.01 -17.02
N LYS A 71 5.24 -2.98 -16.38
CA LYS A 71 3.78 -2.97 -16.28
C LYS A 71 3.25 -1.75 -15.51
N ARG A 72 3.94 -1.34 -14.43
CA ARG A 72 3.59 -0.12 -13.66
C ARG A 72 3.77 1.14 -14.52
N LEU A 73 4.84 1.22 -15.30
CA LEU A 73 5.09 2.32 -16.23
C LEU A 73 3.99 2.41 -17.30
N HIS A 74 3.67 1.31 -17.97
CA HIS A 74 2.61 1.27 -18.99
C HIS A 74 1.25 1.68 -18.41
N LYS A 75 0.92 1.27 -17.18
CA LYS A 75 -0.31 1.70 -16.50
C LYS A 75 -0.33 3.21 -16.27
N ARG A 76 0.80 3.79 -15.85
CA ARG A 76 0.93 5.25 -15.61
C ARG A 76 0.77 6.02 -16.93
N LEU A 77 1.44 5.59 -17.98
CA LEU A 77 1.33 6.23 -19.30
C LEU A 77 -0.11 6.17 -19.81
N ARG A 78 -0.77 5.01 -19.71
CA ARG A 78 -2.18 4.86 -20.11
C ARG A 78 -3.10 5.81 -19.34
N SER A 79 -2.87 6.06 -18.05
CA SER A 79 -3.68 7.01 -17.28
C SER A 79 -3.45 8.47 -17.65
N GLN A 80 -2.31 8.81 -18.27
CA GLN A 80 -1.99 10.16 -18.71
C GLN A 80 -2.47 10.45 -20.14
N MET A 81 -2.71 9.40 -20.93
CA MET A 81 -3.22 9.54 -22.30
C MET A 81 -4.71 9.79 -22.31
N LEU A 82 -5.16 10.69 -23.19
CA LEU A 82 -6.58 10.91 -23.47
C LEU A 82 -7.20 9.60 -24.03
N PRO A 83 -8.47 9.32 -23.71
CA PRO A 83 -9.16 8.15 -24.28
C PRO A 83 -9.16 8.24 -25.81
N LYS A 84 -8.91 7.10 -26.47
CA LYS A 84 -8.92 7.01 -27.93
C LYS A 84 -10.32 7.40 -28.43
N LYS A 85 -10.41 8.41 -29.28
CA LYS A 85 -11.69 8.78 -29.92
C LYS A 85 -12.19 7.57 -30.73
N LEU A 86 -13.38 7.10 -30.40
CA LEU A 86 -14.15 6.18 -31.22
C LEU A 86 -14.84 7.04 -32.29
N HIS A 87 -14.55 6.76 -33.56
CA HIS A 87 -15.22 7.35 -34.71
C HIS A 87 -16.57 6.66 -34.91
#